data_AF-A0A2A4M4G7-F1
#
_entry.id   AF-A0A2A4M4G7-F1
#
_cell.length_a   1.000
_cell.length_b   1.000
_cell.length_c   1.000
_cell.angle_alpha   90.00
_cell.angle_beta   90.00
_cell.angle_gamma   90.00
#
_symmetry.space_group_name_H-M   'P 1'
#
loop_
_entity.id
_entity.type
_entity.pdbx_description
1 polymer ?
#
loop_
_entity_poly.entity_id
_entity_poly.type
_entity_poly.pdbx_seq_one_letter_code
_entity_poly.pdbx_strand_id
1 'polypeptide(L)'
;MSNKSRIQDFFYSFFDGSCEQFDSTYDLFSDNVTIDTTLGKSIGRASIGAVNAHWMQAFPDLQGTADFIYEGNLVVANYKGWGVNEGTFMNNAATGKSMECSGIMIFEFSEDKIVSYKNTTDILGIYNQLGIQISAASLPTSRQKTHKNFEFLLQQIRNFSRNNVSLTKREAEILSFWVNGRSARDIGDFFKLSYRTVQGYVGNIMLKLDCGSRRTLLDAIIDSQALHLFREFYDLCIETNRFL
;
A
#
# COMPACT_ATOMS: atom_id res chain seq x y z
N MET A 1 -18.15 -19.25 0.76
CA MET A 1 -18.15 -17.86 0.26
C MET A 1 -16.70 -17.44 0.10
N SER A 2 -16.32 -16.79 -1.00
CA SER A 2 -14.97 -16.25 -1.14
C SER A 2 -14.86 -14.95 -0.33
N ASN A 3 -13.68 -14.64 0.23
CA ASN A 3 -13.45 -13.37 0.90
C ASN A 3 -13.71 -12.17 -0.02
N LYS A 4 -13.65 -12.35 -1.35
CA LYS A 4 -14.02 -11.34 -2.33
C LYS A 4 -15.47 -10.84 -2.16
N SER A 5 -16.43 -11.71 -1.80
CA SER A 5 -17.83 -11.32 -1.61
C SER A 5 -18.08 -10.55 -0.32
N ARG A 6 -17.13 -10.56 0.62
CA ARG A 6 -17.21 -9.87 1.93
C ARG A 6 -16.75 -8.41 1.87
N ILE A 7 -16.33 -7.91 0.69
CA ILE A 7 -15.86 -6.52 0.53
C ILE A 7 -16.99 -5.51 0.71
N GLN A 8 -18.22 -5.87 0.36
CA GLN A 8 -19.38 -5.03 0.64
C GLN A 8 -19.58 -4.88 2.15
N ASP A 9 -19.49 -5.97 2.90
CA ASP A 9 -19.58 -5.96 4.36
C ASP A 9 -18.49 -5.07 4.98
N PHE A 10 -17.25 -5.20 4.51
CA PHE A 10 -16.14 -4.32 4.93
C PHE A 10 -16.39 -2.84 4.62
N PHE A 11 -16.91 -2.53 3.42
CA PHE A 11 -17.21 -1.16 3.04
C PHE A 11 -18.32 -0.58 3.91
N TYR A 12 -19.44 -1.29 4.03
CA TYR A 12 -20.59 -0.79 4.77
C TYR A 12 -20.33 -0.74 6.27
N SER A 13 -19.55 -1.66 6.85
CA SER A 13 -19.20 -1.58 8.27
C SER A 13 -18.41 -0.31 8.60
N PHE A 14 -17.59 0.18 7.67
CA PHE A 14 -16.90 1.45 7.82
C PHE A 14 -17.85 2.66 7.74
N PHE A 15 -18.84 2.63 6.83
CA PHE A 15 -19.77 3.73 6.56
C PHE A 15 -21.06 3.71 7.40
N ASP A 16 -21.36 2.68 8.17
CA ASP A 16 -22.53 2.67 9.07
C ASP A 16 -22.14 2.80 10.55
N GLY A 17 -20.84 2.99 10.83
CA GLY A 17 -20.29 3.11 12.18
C GLY A 17 -20.24 1.80 12.96
N SER A 18 -20.54 0.65 12.34
CA SER A 18 -20.46 -0.67 12.99
C SER A 18 -19.04 -1.25 13.03
N CYS A 19 -18.07 -0.60 12.38
CA CYS A 19 -16.67 -1.01 12.41
C CYS A 19 -16.07 -0.78 13.80
N GLU A 20 -16.22 -1.75 14.69
CA GLU A 20 -15.43 -1.82 15.92
C GLU A 20 -13.94 -2.01 15.58
N GLN A 21 -13.05 -1.44 16.39
CA GLN A 21 -11.62 -1.72 16.28
C GLN A 21 -11.41 -3.23 16.46
N PHE A 22 -10.81 -3.87 15.45
CA PHE A 22 -10.62 -5.32 15.32
C PHE A 22 -11.84 -6.14 14.89
N ASP A 23 -12.72 -5.57 14.07
CA ASP A 23 -13.69 -6.35 13.31
C ASP A 23 -13.01 -7.45 12.46
N SER A 24 -13.65 -8.62 12.42
CA SER A 24 -13.35 -9.79 11.56
C SER A 24 -13.26 -9.46 10.07
N THR A 25 -13.70 -8.27 9.65
CA THR A 25 -13.52 -7.75 8.29
C THR A 25 -12.07 -7.42 7.97
N TYR A 26 -11.22 -7.11 8.96
CA TYR A 26 -9.78 -6.90 8.72
C TYR A 26 -9.02 -8.20 8.44
N ASP A 27 -9.60 -9.37 8.72
CA ASP A 27 -9.02 -10.65 8.34
C ASP A 27 -9.05 -10.87 6.82
N LEU A 28 -9.73 -10.02 6.05
CA LEU A 28 -9.64 -10.04 4.60
C LEU A 28 -8.25 -9.62 4.11
N PHE A 29 -7.49 -8.88 4.90
CA PHE A 29 -6.18 -8.34 4.52
C PHE A 29 -5.05 -9.29 4.87
N SER A 30 -4.06 -9.38 3.99
CA SER A 30 -2.78 -10.03 4.30
C SER A 30 -2.02 -9.23 5.35
N ASP A 31 -1.15 -9.88 6.13
CA ASP A 31 -0.31 -9.19 7.11
C ASP A 31 0.66 -8.19 6.47
N ASN A 32 1.00 -8.39 5.18
CA ASN A 32 1.89 -7.55 4.40
C ASN A 32 1.14 -6.64 3.39
N VAL A 33 -0.17 -6.46 3.54
CA VAL A 33 -0.95 -5.64 2.60
C VAL A 33 -0.34 -4.25 2.41
N THR A 34 -0.20 -3.82 1.15
CA THR A 34 0.16 -2.43 0.83
C THR A 34 -1.09 -1.58 0.86
N ILE A 35 -1.01 -0.43 1.52
CA ILE A 35 -2.13 0.51 1.63
C ILE A 35 -1.64 1.83 1.07
N ASP A 36 -2.24 2.28 -0.03
CA ASP A 36 -1.93 3.57 -0.67
C ASP A 36 -3.18 4.43 -0.68
N THR A 37 -3.21 5.42 0.21
CA THR A 37 -4.34 6.32 0.33
C THR A 37 -3.90 7.74 0.03
N THR A 38 -4.87 8.65 -0.15
CA THR A 38 -4.60 10.09 -0.23
C THR A 38 -3.81 10.62 0.98
N LEU A 39 -3.86 9.93 2.13
CA LEU A 39 -3.16 10.29 3.36
C LEU A 39 -1.73 9.78 3.43
N GLY A 40 -1.34 8.94 2.46
CA GLY A 40 -0.03 8.34 2.36
C GLY A 40 -0.09 6.83 2.30
N LYS A 41 1.11 6.27 2.25
CA LYS A 41 1.35 4.85 2.08
C LYS A 41 1.74 4.18 3.39
N SER A 42 1.17 3.01 3.67
CA SER A 42 1.48 2.17 4.81
C SER A 42 1.44 0.68 4.42
N ILE A 43 1.87 -0.19 5.34
CA ILE A 43 1.82 -1.65 5.18
C ILE A 43 1.23 -2.26 6.44
N GLY A 44 0.48 -3.34 6.21
CA GLY A 44 -0.08 -4.18 7.25
C GLY A 44 -1.45 -3.71 7.70
N ARG A 45 -2.30 -4.70 8.01
CA ARG A 45 -3.71 -4.53 8.35
C ARG A 45 -3.97 -3.60 9.53
N ALA A 46 -3.04 -3.53 10.49
CA ALA A 46 -3.15 -2.63 11.65
C ALA A 46 -3.28 -1.14 11.24
N SER A 47 -2.69 -0.74 10.11
CA SER A 47 -2.78 0.64 9.65
C SER A 47 -4.15 1.02 9.07
N ILE A 48 -4.96 0.05 8.64
CA ILE A 48 -6.32 0.29 8.12
C ILE A 48 -7.24 0.75 9.24
N GLY A 49 -7.23 0.05 10.37
CA GLY A 49 -8.02 0.43 11.54
C GLY A 49 -7.70 1.84 12.03
N ALA A 50 -6.42 2.24 11.99
CA ALA A 50 -6.00 3.59 12.37
C ALA A 50 -6.53 4.67 11.40
N VAL A 51 -6.52 4.40 10.09
CA VAL A 51 -7.10 5.31 9.09
C VAL A 51 -8.61 5.42 9.27
N ASN A 52 -9.30 4.28 9.44
CA ASN A 52 -10.75 4.26 9.63
C ASN A 52 -11.17 5.00 10.90
N ALA A 53 -10.46 4.79 12.01
CA ALA A 53 -10.70 5.49 13.27
C ALA A 53 -10.53 7.01 13.12
N HIS A 54 -9.57 7.49 12.33
CA HIS A 54 -9.39 8.93 12.09
C HIS A 54 -10.58 9.55 11.35
N TRP A 55 -11.15 8.83 10.37
CA TRP A 55 -12.36 9.28 9.67
C TRP A 55 -13.59 9.28 10.58
N MET A 56 -13.83 8.20 11.34
CA MET A 56 -14.97 8.13 12.26
C MET A 56 -14.88 9.17 13.40
N GLN A 57 -13.66 9.48 13.87
CA GLN A 57 -13.47 10.56 14.84
C GLN A 57 -13.79 11.93 14.26
N ALA A 58 -13.43 12.16 12.99
CA ALA A 58 -13.69 13.44 12.31
C ALA A 58 -15.15 13.61 11.88
N PHE A 59 -15.83 12.49 11.56
CA PHE A 59 -17.20 12.40 11.04
C PHE A 59 -17.95 11.25 11.74
N PRO A 60 -18.48 11.46 12.95
CA PRO A 60 -19.17 10.41 13.71
C PRO A 60 -20.46 9.91 13.05
N ASP A 61 -21.06 10.71 12.16
CA ASP A 61 -22.27 10.41 11.41
C ASP A 61 -21.99 10.02 9.94
N LEU A 62 -20.73 9.69 9.61
CA LEU A 62 -20.32 9.35 8.25
C LEU A 62 -21.16 8.20 7.69
N GLN A 63 -21.72 8.40 6.50
CA GLN A 63 -22.49 7.44 5.73
C GLN A 63 -21.98 7.36 4.29
N GLY A 64 -22.30 6.29 3.58
CA GLY A 64 -21.85 6.12 2.21
C GLY A 64 -22.50 4.99 1.43
N THR A 65 -22.31 5.04 0.12
CA THR A 65 -22.78 4.05 -0.85
C THR A 65 -21.68 3.80 -1.88
N ALA A 66 -21.70 2.62 -2.50
CA ALA A 66 -20.74 2.29 -3.53
C ALA A 66 -21.31 1.35 -4.60
N ASP A 67 -20.84 1.56 -5.83
CA ASP A 67 -20.97 0.63 -6.93
C ASP A 67 -19.71 -0.25 -7.00
N PHE A 68 -19.89 -1.57 -7.04
CA PHE A 68 -18.79 -2.54 -7.01
C PHE A 68 -18.62 -3.24 -8.35
N ILE A 69 -17.37 -3.35 -8.80
CA ILE A 69 -16.95 -4.11 -9.97
C ILE A 69 -16.01 -5.23 -9.52
N TYR A 70 -16.32 -6.47 -9.91
CA TYR A 70 -15.55 -7.66 -9.57
C TYR A 70 -14.94 -8.24 -10.84
N GLU A 71 -13.62 -8.12 -11.00
CA GLU A 71 -12.93 -8.62 -12.21
C GLU A 71 -11.63 -9.31 -11.82
N GLY A 72 -11.44 -10.57 -12.23
CA GLY A 72 -10.23 -11.34 -11.91
C GLY A 72 -9.90 -11.33 -10.41
N ASN A 73 -8.69 -10.87 -10.07
CA ASN A 73 -8.22 -10.68 -8.69
C ASN A 73 -8.45 -9.27 -8.13
N LEU A 74 -9.23 -8.43 -8.81
CA LEU A 74 -9.54 -7.07 -8.41
C LEU A 74 -11.00 -6.92 -7.95
N VAL A 75 -11.21 -6.07 -6.96
CA VAL A 75 -12.50 -5.45 -6.64
C VAL A 75 -12.31 -3.94 -6.67
N VAL A 76 -13.14 -3.24 -7.42
CA VAL A 76 -13.17 -1.77 -7.46
C VAL A 76 -14.49 -1.30 -6.88
N ALA A 77 -14.45 -0.35 -5.96
CA ALA A 77 -15.62 0.32 -5.42
C ALA A 77 -15.55 1.81 -5.76
N ASN A 78 -16.48 2.28 -6.61
CA ASN A 78 -16.69 3.71 -6.81
C ASN A 78 -17.71 4.17 -5.78
N TYR A 79 -17.31 5.04 -4.86
CA TYR A 79 -18.09 5.35 -3.68
C TYR A 79 -18.40 6.84 -3.53
N LYS A 80 -19.49 7.10 -2.83
CA LYS A 80 -19.85 8.40 -2.26
C LYS A 80 -20.01 8.28 -0.75
N GLY A 81 -19.64 9.32 -0.04
CA GLY A 81 -19.86 9.41 1.39
C GLY A 81 -20.26 10.82 1.83
N TRP A 82 -20.93 10.94 2.96
CA TRP A 82 -21.36 12.20 3.53
C TRP A 82 -21.39 12.16 5.05
N GLY A 83 -21.21 13.31 5.69
CA GLY A 83 -21.24 13.45 7.15
C GLY A 83 -20.97 14.89 7.59
N VAL A 84 -21.04 15.13 8.89
CA VAL A 84 -20.81 16.42 9.55
C VAL A 84 -19.46 16.39 10.27
N ASN A 85 -18.64 17.42 10.06
CA ASN A 85 -17.34 17.50 10.70
C ASN A 85 -17.44 17.92 12.17
N GLU A 86 -17.57 16.95 13.06
CA GLU A 86 -17.67 17.17 14.51
C GLU A 86 -16.34 16.97 15.25
N GLY A 87 -15.35 16.35 14.60
CA GLY A 87 -14.02 16.12 15.16
C GLY A 87 -12.88 16.77 14.37
N THR A 88 -11.67 16.63 14.90
CA THR A 88 -10.46 17.11 14.23
C THR A 88 -10.23 16.35 12.94
N PHE A 89 -10.05 17.07 11.83
CA PHE A 89 -9.77 16.49 10.52
C PHE A 89 -8.46 17.05 9.96
N MET A 90 -7.47 16.20 9.69
CA MET A 90 -6.19 16.59 9.08
C MET A 90 -5.49 17.76 9.80
N ASN A 91 -5.47 17.73 11.14
CA ASN A 91 -4.93 18.78 12.02
C ASN A 91 -5.72 20.11 12.02
N ASN A 92 -6.94 20.12 11.50
CA ASN A 92 -7.85 21.26 11.60
C ASN A 92 -8.94 20.95 12.62
N ALA A 93 -9.31 21.96 13.42
CA ALA A 93 -10.40 21.85 14.37
C ALA A 93 -11.73 21.53 13.67
N ALA A 94 -12.66 20.92 14.40
CA ALA A 94 -14.00 20.64 13.94
C ALA A 94 -14.68 21.93 13.43
N THR A 95 -15.33 21.83 12.27
CA THR A 95 -15.96 22.98 11.60
C THR A 95 -17.49 23.01 11.75
N GLY A 96 -18.11 21.88 12.15
CA GLY A 96 -19.56 21.71 12.23
C GLY A 96 -20.28 21.74 10.87
N LYS A 97 -19.54 21.72 9.77
CA LYS A 97 -20.10 21.74 8.40
C LYS A 97 -20.28 20.34 7.85
N SER A 98 -21.28 20.19 6.99
CA SER A 98 -21.48 18.96 6.21
C SER A 98 -20.49 18.85 5.06
N MET A 99 -20.22 17.59 4.69
CA MET A 99 -19.37 17.17 3.59
C MET A 99 -20.14 16.16 2.74
N GLU A 100 -19.99 16.24 1.42
CA GLU A 100 -20.10 15.10 0.51
C GLU A 100 -18.72 14.83 -0.11
N CYS A 101 -18.30 13.58 -0.15
CA CYS A 101 -17.07 13.14 -0.81
C CYS A 101 -17.33 12.00 -1.79
N SER A 102 -16.43 11.85 -2.74
CA SER A 102 -16.39 10.69 -3.64
C SER A 102 -14.98 10.16 -3.75
N GLY A 103 -14.87 8.91 -4.14
CA GLY A 103 -13.59 8.26 -4.29
C GLY A 103 -13.68 6.90 -4.93
N ILE A 104 -12.51 6.29 -5.10
CA ILE A 104 -12.36 4.95 -5.65
C ILE A 104 -11.49 4.14 -4.71
N MET A 105 -12.01 3.01 -4.25
CA MET A 105 -11.26 1.98 -3.56
C MET A 105 -10.94 0.84 -4.53
N ILE A 106 -9.69 0.37 -4.53
CA ILE A 106 -9.24 -0.76 -5.33
C ILE A 106 -8.62 -1.78 -4.38
N PHE A 107 -9.14 -3.00 -4.41
CA PHE A 107 -8.64 -4.13 -3.64
C PHE A 107 -8.06 -5.17 -4.59
N GLU A 108 -6.78 -5.47 -4.44
CA GLU A 108 -6.10 -6.54 -5.16
C GLU A 108 -5.92 -7.75 -4.26
N PHE A 109 -6.38 -8.89 -4.75
CA PHE A 109 -6.32 -10.17 -4.06
C PHE A 109 -5.16 -11.01 -4.57
N SER A 110 -4.55 -11.74 -3.65
CA SER A 110 -3.76 -12.93 -3.92
C SER A 110 -4.37 -14.06 -3.12
N GLU A 111 -4.78 -15.14 -3.81
CA GLU A 111 -5.61 -16.19 -3.22
C GLU A 111 -6.89 -15.59 -2.61
N ASP A 112 -7.10 -15.75 -1.30
CA ASP A 112 -8.28 -15.27 -0.59
C ASP A 112 -7.96 -14.09 0.36
N LYS A 113 -6.81 -13.40 0.16
CA LYS A 113 -6.37 -12.25 0.97
C LYS A 113 -6.09 -11.01 0.10
N ILE A 114 -6.40 -9.84 0.63
CA ILE A 114 -6.06 -8.55 0.02
C ILE A 114 -4.56 -8.28 0.25
N VAL A 115 -3.82 -8.11 -0.85
CA VAL A 115 -2.37 -7.80 -0.85
C VAL A 115 -2.08 -6.35 -1.24
N SER A 116 -3.02 -5.68 -1.91
CA SER A 116 -2.97 -4.24 -2.15
C SER A 116 -4.34 -3.60 -1.93
N TYR A 117 -4.37 -2.48 -1.22
CA TYR A 117 -5.52 -1.62 -1.04
C TYR A 117 -5.14 -0.20 -1.44
N LYS A 118 -5.86 0.35 -2.42
CA LYS A 118 -5.69 1.75 -2.84
C LYS A 118 -6.98 2.50 -2.60
N ASN A 119 -6.90 3.71 -2.07
CA ASN A 119 -8.05 4.60 -1.92
C ASN A 119 -7.71 6.03 -2.36
N THR A 120 -8.42 6.54 -3.36
CA THR A 120 -8.34 7.95 -3.76
C THR A 120 -9.64 8.64 -3.39
N THR A 121 -9.54 9.71 -2.61
CA THR A 121 -10.68 10.49 -2.13
C THR A 121 -10.47 11.94 -2.54
N ASP A 122 -11.54 12.66 -2.91
CA ASP A 122 -11.46 14.10 -3.22
C ASP A 122 -11.27 14.96 -1.96
N ILE A 123 -10.08 14.90 -1.37
CA ILE A 123 -9.73 15.66 -0.17
C ILE A 123 -9.80 17.17 -0.41
N LEU A 124 -9.50 17.64 -1.63
CA LEU A 124 -9.58 19.06 -1.97
C LEU A 124 -11.04 19.55 -1.94
N GLY A 125 -11.95 18.77 -2.51
CA GLY A 125 -13.39 19.02 -2.45
C GLY A 125 -13.91 19.05 -1.01
N ILE A 126 -13.43 18.16 -0.15
CA ILE A 126 -13.75 18.17 1.29
C ILE A 126 -13.28 19.44 1.95
N TYR A 127 -12.01 19.82 1.76
CA TYR A 127 -11.44 21.01 2.41
C TYR A 127 -12.19 22.27 2.01
N ASN A 128 -12.56 22.40 0.73
CA ASN A 128 -13.37 23.52 0.27
C ASN A 128 -14.74 23.60 0.98
N GLN A 129 -15.44 22.48 1.14
CA GLN A 129 -16.72 22.42 1.84
C GLN A 129 -16.58 22.77 3.33
N LEU A 130 -15.52 22.30 3.98
CA LEU A 130 -15.24 22.61 5.38
C LEU A 130 -14.70 24.04 5.58
N GLY A 131 -14.25 24.70 4.50
CA GLY A 131 -13.62 26.02 4.55
C GLY A 131 -12.18 25.97 5.08
N ILE A 132 -11.50 24.84 4.92
CA ILE A 132 -10.10 24.65 5.28
C ILE A 132 -9.23 25.18 4.13
N GLN A 133 -8.33 26.11 4.44
CA GLN A 133 -7.40 26.65 3.46
C GLN A 133 -6.16 25.75 3.32
N ILE A 134 -5.82 25.42 2.08
CA ILE A 134 -4.59 24.68 1.73
C ILE A 134 -3.62 25.65 1.06
N SER A 135 -2.35 25.59 1.45
CA SER A 135 -1.27 26.24 0.71
C SER A 135 -0.71 25.25 -0.31
N ALA A 136 -0.53 25.68 -1.57
CA ALA A 136 0.16 24.86 -2.57
C ALA A 136 1.57 24.45 -2.10
N ALA A 137 2.21 25.23 -1.24
CA ALA A 137 3.53 24.93 -0.68
C ALA A 137 3.54 23.75 0.31
N SER A 138 2.39 23.35 0.87
CA SER A 138 2.31 22.20 1.79
C SER A 138 2.06 20.87 1.08
N LEU A 139 1.76 20.89 -0.24
CA LEU A 139 1.56 19.68 -1.02
C LEU A 139 2.92 19.06 -1.41
N PRO A 140 3.12 17.75 -1.17
CA PRO A 140 4.35 17.09 -1.58
C PRO A 140 4.46 17.05 -3.11
N THR A 141 5.64 17.38 -3.62
CA THR A 141 5.96 17.22 -5.05
C THR A 141 5.98 15.74 -5.44
N SER A 142 5.78 15.44 -6.73
CA SER A 142 5.90 14.07 -7.25
C SER A 142 7.23 13.41 -6.86
N ARG A 143 8.33 14.17 -6.93
CA ARG A 143 9.67 13.70 -6.54
C ARG A 143 9.74 13.32 -5.05
N GLN A 144 9.18 14.14 -4.17
CA GLN A 144 9.13 13.84 -2.73
C GLN A 144 8.27 12.61 -2.44
N LYS A 145 7.13 12.46 -3.13
CA LYS A 145 6.26 11.29 -3.01
C LYS A 145 6.99 10.01 -3.45
N THR A 146 7.61 10.02 -4.63
CA THR A 146 8.42 8.89 -5.15
C THR A 146 9.54 8.53 -4.18
N HIS A 147 10.29 9.50 -3.68
CA HIS A 147 11.37 9.24 -2.73
C HIS A 147 10.87 8.64 -1.41
N LYS A 148 9.80 9.18 -0.84
CA LYS A 148 9.18 8.64 0.38
C LYS A 148 8.69 7.21 0.17
N ASN A 149 8.03 6.93 -0.95
CA ASN A 149 7.59 5.59 -1.30
C ASN A 149 8.77 4.62 -1.47
N PHE A 150 9.90 5.10 -1.98
CA PHE A 150 11.10 4.30 -2.20
C PHE A 150 11.71 3.86 -0.86
N GLU A 151 11.97 4.81 0.03
CA GLU A 151 12.53 4.51 1.35
C GLU A 151 11.58 3.61 2.16
N PHE A 152 10.27 3.84 2.04
CA PHE A 152 9.27 3.02 2.68
C PHE A 152 9.31 1.56 2.21
N LEU A 153 9.23 1.30 0.90
CA LEU A 153 9.27 -0.06 0.37
C LEU A 153 10.62 -0.74 0.60
N LEU A 154 11.72 0.00 0.53
CA LEU A 154 13.05 -0.50 0.85
C LEU A 154 13.10 -1.04 2.29
N GLN A 155 12.55 -0.30 3.25
CA GLN A 155 12.51 -0.75 4.64
C GLN A 155 11.70 -2.03 4.81
N GLN A 156 10.67 -2.23 3.99
CA GLN A 156 9.75 -3.37 4.11
C GLN A 156 10.38 -4.62 3.51
N ILE A 157 11.08 -4.48 2.39
CA ILE A 157 11.92 -5.55 1.82
C ILE A 157 13.06 -5.91 2.78
N ARG A 158 13.61 -4.96 3.54
CA ARG A 158 14.61 -5.27 4.58
C ARG A 158 14.02 -6.09 5.71
N ASN A 159 12.78 -5.80 6.12
CA ASN A 159 12.08 -6.51 7.18
C ASN A 159 11.64 -7.92 6.77
N PHE A 160 11.62 -8.24 5.46
CA PHE A 160 11.36 -9.60 4.98
C PHE A 160 12.44 -10.61 5.44
N SER A 161 13.66 -10.15 5.73
CA SER A 161 14.74 -11.02 6.20
C SER A 161 14.50 -11.50 7.64
N ARG A 162 14.21 -12.80 7.80
CA ARG A 162 13.85 -13.43 9.09
C ARG A 162 15.00 -13.57 10.09
N ASN A 163 16.26 -13.41 9.67
CA ASN A 163 17.45 -13.76 10.46
C ASN A 163 18.22 -12.56 11.04
N ASN A 164 17.58 -11.40 11.27
CA ASN A 164 18.23 -10.15 11.72
C ASN A 164 19.36 -9.63 10.79
N VAL A 165 19.59 -10.25 9.63
CA VAL A 165 20.56 -9.79 8.63
C VAL A 165 19.82 -8.95 7.59
N SER A 166 19.97 -7.63 7.70
CA SER A 166 19.31 -6.69 6.79
C SER A 166 19.94 -6.70 5.39
N LEU A 167 19.11 -6.63 4.36
CA LEU A 167 19.56 -6.40 2.99
C LEU A 167 20.03 -4.94 2.84
N THR A 168 21.18 -4.76 2.19
CA THR A 168 21.60 -3.43 1.73
C THR A 168 20.61 -2.91 0.69
N LYS A 169 20.64 -1.60 0.43
CA LYS A 169 19.81 -0.99 -0.62
C LYS A 169 20.01 -1.68 -1.98
N ARG A 170 21.27 -1.92 -2.37
CA ARG A 170 21.58 -2.57 -3.65
C ARG A 170 21.12 -4.02 -3.72
N GLU A 171 21.23 -4.76 -2.61
CA GLU A 171 20.72 -6.13 -2.55
C GLU A 171 19.20 -6.18 -2.68
N ALA A 172 18.46 -5.26 -2.05
CA ALA A 172 17.00 -5.16 -2.18
C ALA A 172 16.58 -4.82 -3.62
N GLU A 173 17.28 -3.89 -4.28
CA GLU A 173 17.05 -3.54 -5.68
C GLU A 173 17.29 -4.74 -6.60
N ILE A 174 18.44 -5.41 -6.46
CA ILE A 174 18.80 -6.60 -7.27
C ILE A 174 17.82 -7.74 -7.02
N LEU A 175 17.47 -8.01 -5.76
CA LEU A 175 16.49 -9.04 -5.38
C LEU A 175 15.15 -8.76 -6.05
N SER A 176 14.67 -7.52 -6.03
CA SER A 176 13.38 -7.16 -6.63
C SER A 176 13.38 -7.34 -8.14
N PHE A 177 14.47 -6.98 -8.84
CA PHE A 177 14.61 -7.29 -10.27
C PHE A 177 14.64 -8.79 -10.53
N TRP A 178 15.38 -9.55 -9.71
CA TRP A 178 15.56 -10.97 -9.88
C TRP A 178 14.25 -11.74 -9.65
N VAL A 179 13.47 -11.38 -8.62
CA VAL A 179 12.13 -11.92 -8.33
C VAL A 179 11.17 -11.63 -9.49
N ASN A 180 11.26 -10.45 -10.10
CA ASN A 180 10.49 -10.07 -11.30
C ASN A 180 11.05 -10.66 -12.62
N GLY A 181 11.90 -11.69 -12.54
CA GLY A 181 12.31 -12.48 -13.70
C GLY A 181 13.44 -11.89 -14.54
N ARG A 182 14.08 -10.79 -14.11
CA ARG A 182 15.24 -10.24 -14.82
C ARG A 182 16.47 -11.13 -14.67
N SER A 183 17.19 -11.33 -15.78
CA SER A 183 18.43 -12.09 -15.75
C SER A 183 19.56 -11.30 -15.09
N ALA A 184 20.61 -11.96 -14.63
CA ALA A 184 21.77 -11.27 -14.06
C ALA A 184 22.46 -10.33 -15.08
N ARG A 185 22.30 -10.59 -16.38
CA ARG A 185 22.76 -9.69 -17.45
C ARG A 185 21.89 -8.44 -17.51
N ASP A 186 20.57 -8.59 -17.59
CA ASP A 186 19.64 -7.45 -17.65
C ASP A 186 19.80 -6.53 -16.43
N ILE A 187 19.98 -7.14 -15.24
CA ILE A 187 20.24 -6.41 -14.00
C ILE A 187 21.57 -5.66 -14.07
N GLY A 188 22.61 -6.30 -14.61
CA GLY A 188 23.92 -5.69 -14.81
C GLY A 188 23.85 -4.48 -15.72
N ASP A 189 23.17 -4.62 -16.87
CA ASP A 189 22.99 -3.54 -17.84
C ASP A 189 22.22 -2.36 -17.22
N PHE A 190 21.15 -2.63 -16.47
CA PHE A 190 20.34 -1.60 -15.82
C PHE A 190 21.12 -0.82 -14.74
N PHE A 191 21.86 -1.52 -13.87
CA PHE A 191 22.59 -0.91 -12.77
C PHE A 191 24.04 -0.52 -13.12
N LYS A 192 24.46 -0.70 -14.37
CA LYS A 192 25.85 -0.53 -14.83
C LYS A 192 26.85 -1.35 -14.00
N LEU A 193 26.52 -2.62 -13.77
CA LEU A 193 27.31 -3.59 -13.02
C LEU A 193 27.76 -4.74 -13.92
N SER A 194 28.89 -5.38 -13.59
CA SER A 194 29.30 -6.60 -14.30
C SER A 194 28.38 -7.78 -13.95
N TYR A 195 28.22 -8.72 -14.88
CA TYR A 195 27.52 -9.98 -14.63
C TYR A 195 28.00 -10.69 -13.36
N ARG A 196 29.33 -10.72 -13.13
CA ARG A 196 29.94 -11.34 -11.94
C ARG A 196 29.57 -10.61 -10.65
N THR A 197 29.50 -9.28 -10.70
CA THR A 197 29.06 -8.46 -9.57
C THR A 197 27.62 -8.77 -9.19
N VAL A 198 26.72 -8.87 -10.18
CA VAL A 198 25.32 -9.24 -9.94
C VAL A 198 25.21 -10.65 -9.35
N GLN A 199 25.96 -11.63 -9.87
CA GLN A 199 26.01 -12.97 -9.29
C GLN A 199 26.50 -12.96 -7.83
N GLY A 200 27.49 -12.13 -7.51
CA GLY A 200 27.98 -11.94 -6.15
C GLY A 200 26.89 -11.41 -5.21
N TYR A 201 26.12 -10.40 -5.65
CA TYR A 201 24.97 -9.92 -4.89
C TYR A 201 23.91 -10.99 -4.69
N VAL A 202 23.54 -11.74 -5.73
CA VAL A 202 22.57 -12.84 -5.62
C VAL A 202 23.06 -13.89 -4.62
N GLY A 203 24.34 -14.28 -4.67
CA GLY A 203 24.92 -15.21 -3.70
C GLY A 203 24.80 -14.71 -2.25
N ASN A 204 25.13 -13.44 -2.02
CA ASN A 204 25.00 -12.82 -0.68
C ASN A 204 23.55 -12.76 -0.22
N ILE A 205 22.62 -12.39 -1.10
CA ILE A 205 21.18 -12.35 -0.80
C ILE A 205 20.69 -13.73 -0.37
N MET A 206 21.05 -14.76 -1.13
CA MET A 206 20.66 -16.15 -0.85
C MET A 206 21.17 -16.63 0.51
N LEU A 207 22.42 -16.29 0.86
CA LEU A 207 22.98 -16.59 2.18
C LEU A 207 22.25 -15.84 3.30
N LYS A 208 21.95 -14.55 3.11
CA LYS A 208 21.26 -13.72 4.11
C LYS A 208 19.83 -14.20 4.40
N LEU A 209 19.14 -14.67 3.36
CA LEU A 209 17.76 -15.15 3.44
C LEU A 209 17.66 -16.66 3.70
N ASP A 210 18.79 -17.33 3.95
CA ASP A 210 18.85 -18.79 4.19
C ASP A 210 18.15 -19.61 3.09
N CYS A 211 18.35 -19.21 1.85
CA CYS A 211 17.73 -19.83 0.68
C CYS A 211 18.80 -20.58 -0.13
N GLY A 212 18.58 -21.89 -0.35
CA GLY A 212 19.51 -22.73 -1.13
C GLY A 212 19.33 -22.62 -2.65
N SER A 213 18.19 -22.14 -3.13
CA SER A 213 17.89 -22.02 -4.56
C SER A 213 16.93 -20.87 -4.87
N ARG A 214 16.90 -20.44 -6.14
CA ARG A 214 15.91 -19.46 -6.60
C ARG A 214 14.47 -19.91 -6.28
N ARG A 215 14.20 -21.22 -6.39
CA ARG A 215 12.89 -21.79 -6.09
C ARG A 215 12.53 -21.59 -4.62
N THR A 216 13.39 -22.03 -3.70
CA THR A 216 13.12 -21.90 -2.25
C THR A 216 12.96 -20.44 -1.82
N LEU A 217 13.67 -19.51 -2.45
CA LEU A 217 13.48 -18.07 -2.21
C LEU A 217 12.10 -17.59 -2.69
N LEU A 218 11.71 -17.96 -3.92
CA LEU A 218 10.41 -17.57 -4.46
C LEU A 218 9.27 -18.15 -3.63
N ASP A 219 9.37 -19.42 -3.24
CA ASP A 219 8.42 -20.09 -2.36
C ASP A 219 8.31 -19.31 -1.03
N ALA A 220 9.43 -18.95 -0.40
CA ALA A 220 9.42 -18.16 0.85
C ALA A 220 8.76 -16.77 0.72
N ILE A 221 8.94 -16.09 -0.41
CA ILE A 221 8.31 -14.79 -0.69
C ILE A 221 6.80 -14.92 -0.92
N ILE A 222 6.39 -15.99 -1.63
CA ILE A 222 4.99 -16.28 -1.93
C ILE A 222 4.27 -16.69 -0.64
N ASP A 223 4.84 -17.60 0.14
CA ASP A 223 4.29 -18.09 1.40
C ASP A 223 4.13 -16.97 2.43
N SER A 224 4.99 -15.95 2.39
CA SER A 224 4.86 -14.76 3.23
C SER A 224 3.90 -13.70 2.67
N GLN A 225 3.26 -13.94 1.52
CA GLN A 225 2.42 -12.98 0.82
C GLN A 225 3.14 -11.63 0.60
N ALA A 226 4.43 -11.64 0.28
CA ALA A 226 5.24 -10.42 0.11
C ALA A 226 5.58 -10.11 -1.36
N LEU A 227 5.18 -10.95 -2.30
CA LEU A 227 5.54 -10.82 -3.72
C LEU A 227 5.16 -9.45 -4.31
N HIS A 228 4.03 -8.88 -3.90
CA HIS A 228 3.58 -7.56 -4.34
C HIS A 228 4.54 -6.44 -3.92
N LEU A 229 5.19 -6.56 -2.76
CA LEU A 229 6.21 -5.59 -2.31
C LEU A 229 7.39 -5.52 -3.27
N PHE A 230 7.85 -6.70 -3.74
CA PHE A 230 8.95 -6.80 -4.70
C PHE A 230 8.56 -6.29 -6.09
N ARG A 231 7.32 -6.52 -6.54
CA ARG A 231 6.78 -5.97 -7.79
C ARG A 231 6.75 -4.44 -7.74
N GLU A 232 6.18 -3.90 -6.68
CA GLU A 232 6.01 -2.45 -6.55
C GLU A 232 7.35 -1.73 -6.38
N PHE A 233 8.29 -2.30 -5.64
CA PHE A 233 9.63 -1.72 -5.51
C PHE A 233 10.40 -1.79 -6.83
N TYR A 234 10.23 -2.87 -7.60
CA TYR A 234 10.81 -3.00 -8.94
C TYR A 234 10.35 -1.87 -9.88
N ASP A 235 9.05 -1.59 -9.94
CA ASP A 235 8.50 -0.50 -10.75
C ASP A 235 9.05 0.85 -10.32
N LEU A 236 9.14 1.07 -9.01
CA LEU A 236 9.66 2.31 -8.45
C LEU A 236 11.17 2.51 -8.70
N CYS A 237 11.96 1.43 -8.69
CA CYS A 237 13.37 1.48 -9.10
C CYS A 237 13.52 1.91 -10.57
N ILE A 238 12.60 1.50 -11.44
CA ILE A 238 12.60 1.92 -12.85
C ILE A 238 12.22 3.39 -12.98
N GLU A 239 11.17 3.82 -12.29
CA GLU A 239 10.73 5.21 -12.30
C GLU A 239 11.83 6.15 -11.81
N THR A 240 12.47 5.82 -10.69
CA THR A 240 13.55 6.65 -10.11
C THR A 240 14.78 6.73 -11.00
N ASN A 241 15.11 5.68 -11.75
CA ASN A 241 16.24 5.70 -12.69
C ASN A 241 15.93 6.52 -13.96
N ARG A 242 14.66 6.77 -14.31
CA ARG A 242 14.31 7.68 -15.42
C ARG A 242 14.59 9.15 -15.12
N PHE A 243 14.81 9.51 -13.85
CA PHE A 243 15.07 10.87 -13.40
C PHE A 243 16.55 11.15 -13.06
N LEU A 244 17.45 10.20 -13.35
CA LEU A 244 18.91 10.31 -13.18
C LEU A 244 19.62 10.22 -14.55
#